data_AF-C9YFE3-F1
#
_entry.id   AF-C9YFE3-F1
#
_cell.length_a   1.000
_cell.length_b   1.000
_cell.length_c   1.000
_cell.angle_alpha   90.00
_cell.angle_beta   90.00
_cell.angle_gamma   90.00
#
_symmetry.space_group_name_H-M   'P 1'
#
loop_
_entity.id
_entity.type
_entity.pdbx_description
1 polymer ?
#
loop_
_entity_poly.entity_id
_entity_poly.type
_entity_poly.pdbx_seq_one_letter_code
_entity_poly.pdbx_strand_id
1 'polypeptide(L)'
;MGPLSMLVGTWNGQGNTMLATPAKEGLFRAIGHPLTNETLTFSVAAPTPDRGGFEQPDIFLNGLRYHHQVVDGKTMEPLHDEMGFWLNVPATKNPKASASLIRELTIPHGNAVILFGSAHEQTGPYKFPPFHAIPFPKENFPAPAIYDSDNTGDVNKQLNDAHKGLTFLKTQVLTVKTRNQGDIVNIPFLDKQAKSTDMTATFAVSIVSRDGGEPYYMLQYSQVIMLQFPALKDGPMINWPHTAVATLIKGE
;
A
#
# COMPACT_ATOMS: atom_id res chain seq x y z
N MET A 1 0.20 16.68 -12.85
CA MET A 1 0.02 15.22 -13.01
C MET A 1 1.34 14.47 -12.86
N GLY A 2 2.39 14.83 -13.61
CA GLY A 2 3.74 14.29 -13.40
C GLY A 2 3.78 12.74 -13.37
N PRO A 3 4.46 12.13 -12.38
CA PRO A 3 4.57 10.67 -12.28
C PRO A 3 3.25 9.95 -12.00
N LEU A 4 2.17 10.66 -11.66
CA LEU A 4 0.85 10.08 -11.40
C LEU A 4 0.02 9.88 -12.68
N SER A 5 0.48 10.41 -13.83
CA SER A 5 -0.29 10.42 -15.08
C SER A 5 -0.77 9.03 -15.52
N MET A 6 0.07 8.00 -15.35
CA MET A 6 -0.24 6.64 -15.76
C MET A 6 -1.32 5.95 -14.90
N LEU A 7 -1.63 6.46 -13.70
CA LEU A 7 -2.63 5.87 -12.80
C LEU A 7 -4.07 6.21 -13.15
N VAL A 8 -4.32 7.30 -13.90
CA VAL A 8 -5.69 7.78 -14.17
C VAL A 8 -6.55 6.69 -14.80
N GLY A 9 -7.75 6.46 -14.27
CA GLY A 9 -8.71 5.48 -14.78
C GLY A 9 -9.10 4.45 -13.74
N THR A 10 -9.85 3.43 -14.18
CA THR A 10 -10.32 2.33 -13.33
C THR A 10 -9.49 1.09 -13.61
N TRP A 11 -9.07 0.41 -12.55
CA TRP A 11 -8.23 -0.78 -12.60
C TRP A 11 -8.95 -1.92 -11.91
N ASN A 12 -8.93 -3.09 -12.52
CA ASN A 12 -9.54 -4.29 -11.95
C ASN A 12 -8.54 -5.44 -12.00
N GLY A 13 -8.58 -6.30 -11.00
CA GLY A 13 -7.74 -7.49 -10.99
C GLY A 13 -7.82 -8.22 -9.68
N GLN A 14 -6.75 -8.96 -9.40
CA GLN A 14 -6.74 -9.91 -8.30
C GLN A 14 -5.47 -9.77 -7.48
N GLY A 15 -5.63 -10.09 -6.21
CA GLY A 15 -4.57 -9.98 -5.22
C GLY A 15 -4.76 -10.95 -4.06
N ASN A 16 -4.02 -10.72 -3.01
CA ASN A 16 -4.27 -11.32 -1.72
C ASN A 16 -3.99 -10.35 -0.57
N THR A 17 -4.58 -10.66 0.57
CA THR A 17 -4.29 -9.96 1.81
C THR A 17 -4.08 -10.95 2.94
N MET A 18 -3.22 -10.57 3.88
CA MET A 18 -2.89 -11.38 5.05
C MET A 18 -2.67 -10.48 6.26
N LEU A 19 -3.08 -10.96 7.43
CA LEU A 19 -2.58 -10.51 8.72
C LEU A 19 -2.56 -11.68 9.69
N ALA A 20 -2.02 -11.46 10.89
CA ALA A 20 -2.24 -12.36 12.02
C ALA A 20 -2.75 -11.57 13.22
N THR A 21 -3.62 -12.19 14.02
CA THR A 21 -4.25 -11.60 15.20
C THR A 21 -4.08 -12.50 16.42
N PRO A 22 -4.09 -11.95 17.65
CA PRO A 22 -4.09 -12.77 18.86
C PRO A 22 -5.28 -13.74 18.89
N ALA A 23 -5.02 -15.01 19.16
CA ALA A 23 -6.05 -16.05 19.33
C ALA A 23 -6.23 -16.46 20.80
N LYS A 24 -5.10 -16.60 21.50
CA LYS A 24 -4.98 -16.74 22.95
C LYS A 24 -3.58 -16.28 23.36
N GLU A 25 -3.31 -16.21 24.65
CA GLU A 25 -1.98 -15.88 25.17
C GLU A 25 -0.89 -16.75 24.51
N GLY A 26 0.09 -16.10 23.87
CA GLY A 26 1.20 -16.75 23.17
C GLY A 26 0.84 -17.41 21.82
N LEU A 27 -0.40 -17.33 21.34
CA LEU A 27 -0.84 -17.93 20.08
C LEU A 27 -1.53 -16.90 19.17
N PHE A 28 -1.13 -16.89 17.90
CA PHE A 28 -1.72 -16.02 16.88
C PHE A 28 -2.40 -16.84 15.77
N ARG A 29 -3.52 -16.32 15.27
CA ARG A 29 -4.27 -16.86 14.12
C ARG A 29 -3.98 -16.03 12.89
N ALA A 30 -3.50 -16.66 11.83
CA ALA A 30 -3.45 -16.06 10.51
C ALA A 30 -4.88 -15.82 9.97
N ILE A 31 -5.11 -14.64 9.43
CA ILE A 31 -6.31 -14.27 8.69
C ILE A 31 -5.81 -13.91 7.29
N GLY A 32 -6.04 -14.81 6.35
CA GLY A 32 -5.63 -14.65 4.96
C GLY A 32 -6.82 -14.73 4.03
N HIS A 33 -6.87 -13.82 3.06
CA HIS A 33 -7.72 -13.92 1.89
C HIS A 33 -6.79 -14.19 0.70
N PRO A 34 -6.54 -15.46 0.36
CA PRO A 34 -5.55 -15.85 -0.66
C PRO A 34 -5.96 -15.45 -2.08
N LEU A 35 -7.23 -15.09 -2.26
CA LEU A 35 -7.75 -14.52 -3.51
C LEU A 35 -8.71 -13.39 -3.16
N THR A 36 -8.44 -12.21 -3.70
CA THR A 36 -9.29 -11.04 -3.63
C THR A 36 -9.57 -10.55 -5.04
N ASN A 37 -10.77 -9.97 -5.24
CA ASN A 37 -11.08 -9.20 -6.44
C ASN A 37 -11.05 -7.72 -6.05
N GLU A 38 -10.35 -6.91 -6.83
CA GLU A 38 -10.11 -5.52 -6.48
C GLU A 38 -10.49 -4.57 -7.60
N THR A 39 -11.07 -3.44 -7.21
CA THR A 39 -11.30 -2.29 -8.08
C THR A 39 -10.62 -1.08 -7.49
N LEU A 40 -9.80 -0.39 -8.29
CA LEU A 40 -9.10 0.81 -7.91
C LEU A 40 -9.36 1.90 -8.95
N THR A 41 -9.97 3.00 -8.54
CA THR A 41 -10.33 4.11 -9.44
C THR A 41 -9.53 5.33 -9.10
N PHE A 42 -8.89 5.96 -10.10
CA PHE A 42 -8.20 7.24 -9.96
C PHE A 42 -8.81 8.29 -10.88
N SER A 43 -9.23 9.41 -10.29
CA SER A 43 -9.79 10.56 -11.00
C SER A 43 -8.95 11.80 -10.77
N VAL A 44 -8.76 12.62 -11.80
CA VAL A 44 -7.98 13.86 -11.68
C VAL A 44 -8.63 14.78 -10.64
N ALA A 45 -7.85 15.17 -9.63
CA ALA A 45 -8.25 16.19 -8.68
C ALA A 45 -7.92 17.58 -9.23
N ALA A 46 -8.75 18.57 -8.89
CA ALA A 46 -8.40 19.96 -9.16
C ALA A 46 -7.08 20.33 -8.45
N PRO A 47 -6.24 21.19 -9.03
CA PRO A 47 -5.04 21.66 -8.35
C PRO A 47 -5.40 22.32 -7.02
N THR A 48 -4.79 21.87 -5.93
CA THR A 48 -5.03 22.38 -4.58
C THR A 48 -3.94 23.40 -4.23
N PRO A 49 -4.28 24.68 -3.96
CA PRO A 49 -3.31 25.66 -3.51
C PRO A 49 -2.98 25.44 -2.03
N ASP A 50 -1.70 25.19 -1.75
CA ASP A 50 -1.13 25.28 -0.40
C ASP A 50 -0.53 26.67 -0.23
N ARG A 51 -0.97 27.35 0.82
CA ARG A 51 -0.68 28.78 0.99
C ARG A 51 0.75 29.01 1.45
N GLY A 52 1.46 29.79 0.65
CA GLY A 52 2.77 30.31 0.96
C GLY A 52 2.71 31.54 1.87
N GLY A 53 3.86 31.92 2.41
CA GLY A 53 4.02 33.10 3.25
C GLY A 53 5.03 34.08 2.64
N PHE A 54 5.64 34.92 3.49
CA PHE A 54 6.64 35.90 3.05
C PHE A 54 7.88 35.27 2.39
N GLU A 55 8.22 34.04 2.77
CA GLU A 55 9.47 33.39 2.36
C GLU A 55 9.31 32.46 1.16
N GLN A 56 8.08 32.20 0.71
CA GLN A 56 7.76 31.41 -0.48
C GLN A 56 6.31 31.66 -0.91
N PRO A 57 6.01 31.85 -2.21
CA PRO A 57 4.63 31.93 -2.69
C PRO A 57 3.89 30.58 -2.54
N ASP A 58 2.58 30.61 -2.80
CA ASP A 58 1.75 29.41 -2.88
C ASP A 58 2.38 28.34 -3.77
N ILE A 59 2.22 27.09 -3.36
CA ILE A 59 2.49 25.92 -4.21
C ILE A 59 1.16 25.28 -4.59
N PHE A 60 1.15 24.58 -5.72
CA PHE A 60 -0.05 23.90 -6.21
C PHE A 60 0.21 22.40 -6.24
N LEU A 61 -0.52 21.68 -5.39
CA LEU A 61 -0.52 20.23 -5.38
C LEU A 61 -1.41 19.75 -6.51
N ASN A 62 -0.85 18.95 -7.41
CA ASN A 62 -1.61 18.33 -8.51
C ASN A 62 -1.73 16.85 -8.21
N GLY A 63 -2.92 16.27 -8.35
CA GLY A 63 -3.11 14.92 -7.87
C GLY A 63 -4.31 14.18 -8.44
N LEU A 64 -4.56 13.03 -7.83
CA LEU A 64 -5.65 12.13 -8.13
C LEU A 64 -6.44 11.90 -6.85
N ARG A 65 -7.77 12.01 -6.90
CA ARG A 65 -8.63 11.33 -5.93
C ARG A 65 -8.64 9.85 -6.28
N TYR A 66 -8.63 8.96 -5.30
CA TYR A 66 -8.79 7.55 -5.55
C TYR A 66 -9.75 6.85 -4.57
N HIS A 67 -10.27 5.70 -5.02
CA HIS A 67 -11.11 4.79 -4.25
C HIS A 67 -10.67 3.35 -4.56
N HIS A 68 -10.39 2.57 -3.52
CA HIS A 68 -9.96 1.18 -3.56
C HIS A 68 -11.01 0.32 -2.86
N GLN A 69 -11.49 -0.69 -3.56
CA GLN A 69 -12.44 -1.66 -3.05
C GLN A 69 -11.85 -3.04 -3.21
N VAL A 70 -11.90 -3.83 -2.14
CA VAL A 70 -11.42 -5.21 -2.10
C VAL A 70 -12.55 -6.08 -1.60
N VAL A 71 -12.89 -7.10 -2.36
CA VAL A 71 -13.86 -8.13 -1.98
C VAL A 71 -13.20 -9.50 -1.99
N ASP A 72 -13.76 -10.43 -1.23
CA ASP A 72 -13.32 -11.82 -1.27
C ASP A 72 -13.52 -12.37 -2.68
N GLY A 73 -12.49 -13.04 -3.21
CA GLY A 73 -12.49 -13.51 -4.59
C GLY A 73 -13.52 -14.60 -4.89
N LYS A 74 -14.09 -15.24 -3.87
CA LYS A 74 -15.08 -16.30 -4.00
C LYS A 74 -16.47 -15.86 -3.54
N THR A 75 -16.57 -15.26 -2.36
CA THR A 75 -17.87 -14.90 -1.77
C THR A 75 -18.37 -13.53 -2.21
N MET A 76 -17.49 -12.69 -2.76
CA MET A 76 -17.75 -11.28 -3.08
C MET A 76 -18.12 -10.43 -1.86
N GLU A 77 -17.89 -10.95 -0.65
CA GLU A 77 -18.09 -10.18 0.58
C GLU A 77 -17.06 -9.04 0.65
N PRO A 78 -17.46 -7.82 1.08
CA PRO A 78 -16.53 -6.72 1.26
C PRO A 78 -15.47 -7.04 2.32
N LEU A 79 -14.20 -6.86 1.96
CA LEU A 79 -13.05 -7.07 2.86
C LEU A 79 -12.37 -5.76 3.25
N HIS A 80 -12.26 -4.83 2.30
CA HIS A 80 -11.59 -3.55 2.51
C HIS A 80 -12.21 -2.48 1.61
N ASP A 81 -12.34 -1.28 2.17
CA ASP A 81 -12.63 -0.05 1.43
C ASP A 81 -11.61 1.02 1.83
N GLU A 82 -11.10 1.80 0.90
CA GLU A 82 -10.14 2.87 1.17
C GLU A 82 -10.33 4.02 0.17
N MET A 83 -10.27 5.26 0.64
CA MET A 83 -10.33 6.43 -0.25
C MET A 83 -9.36 7.51 0.18
N GLY A 84 -8.92 8.32 -0.79
CA GLY A 84 -7.92 9.33 -0.52
C GLY A 84 -7.40 10.08 -1.73
N PHE A 85 -6.19 10.62 -1.60
CA PHE A 85 -5.50 11.37 -2.64
C PHE A 85 -4.08 10.85 -2.87
N TRP A 86 -3.66 10.88 -4.13
CA TRP A 86 -2.24 10.90 -4.51
C TRP A 86 -1.89 12.30 -4.98
N LEU A 87 -0.87 12.91 -4.39
CA LEU A 87 -0.47 14.29 -4.64
C LEU A 87 0.97 14.34 -5.12
N ASN A 88 1.19 15.02 -6.24
CA ASN A 88 2.50 15.38 -6.75
C ASN A 88 2.88 16.77 -6.21
N VAL A 89 3.82 16.79 -5.28
CA VAL A 89 4.29 17.99 -4.59
C VAL A 89 5.46 18.59 -5.38
N PRO A 90 5.38 19.85 -5.82
CA PRO A 90 6.50 20.51 -6.50
C PRO A 90 7.66 20.72 -5.54
N ALA A 91 8.86 20.97 -6.09
CA ALA A 91 10.00 21.36 -5.27
C ALA A 91 9.72 22.69 -4.54
N THR A 92 10.14 22.77 -3.29
CA THR A 92 9.96 23.95 -2.44
C THR A 92 11.29 24.66 -2.20
N LYS A 93 11.22 25.97 -2.03
CA LYS A 93 12.36 26.83 -1.64
C LYS A 93 12.48 26.95 -0.13
N ASN A 94 11.35 26.96 0.59
CA ASN A 94 11.31 27.06 2.04
C ASN A 94 10.12 26.26 2.63
N PRO A 95 10.37 25.15 3.34
CA PRO A 95 11.67 24.50 3.50
C PRO A 95 12.23 24.09 2.13
N LYS A 96 13.55 24.10 1.94
CA LYS A 96 14.15 23.63 0.68
C LYS A 96 13.98 22.12 0.56
N ALA A 97 13.18 21.67 -0.39
CA ALA A 97 12.96 20.24 -0.65
C ALA A 97 12.79 19.97 -2.15
N SER A 98 13.21 18.78 -2.58
CA SER A 98 12.96 18.29 -3.93
C SER A 98 11.46 17.99 -4.11
N ALA A 99 11.03 17.91 -5.38
CA ALA A 99 9.70 17.40 -5.69
C ALA A 99 9.51 16.00 -5.10
N SER A 100 8.29 15.71 -4.63
CA SER A 100 7.98 14.50 -3.88
C SER A 100 6.54 14.06 -4.12
N LEU A 101 6.18 12.92 -3.55
CA LEU A 101 4.82 12.38 -3.54
C LEU A 101 4.26 12.33 -2.13
N ILE A 102 2.96 12.59 -2.05
CA ILE A 102 2.15 12.32 -0.87
C ILE A 102 1.01 11.39 -1.26
N ARG A 103 0.70 10.41 -0.40
CA ARG A 103 -0.56 9.66 -0.43
C ARG A 103 -1.29 9.90 0.87
N GLU A 104 -2.51 10.41 0.78
CA GLU A 104 -3.43 10.59 1.91
C GLU A 104 -4.54 9.56 1.78
N LEU A 105 -4.91 8.89 2.86
CA LEU A 105 -5.94 7.85 2.80
C LEU A 105 -6.72 7.71 4.11
N THR A 106 -7.93 7.19 3.99
CA THR A 106 -8.80 6.84 5.10
C THR A 106 -9.35 5.44 4.90
N ILE A 107 -9.42 4.68 5.99
CA ILE A 107 -9.89 3.29 6.01
C ILE A 107 -11.00 3.21 7.06
N PRO A 108 -12.20 2.67 6.73
CA PRO A 108 -13.33 2.57 7.66
C PRO A 108 -13.14 1.49 8.74
N HIS A 109 -11.89 1.13 9.03
CA HIS A 109 -11.46 0.49 10.29
C HIS A 109 -11.15 1.52 11.39
N GLY A 110 -11.17 2.82 11.07
CA GLY A 110 -10.89 3.90 12.01
C GLY A 110 -9.46 4.45 11.88
N ASN A 111 -8.92 4.48 10.66
CA ASN A 111 -7.58 4.99 10.36
C ASN A 111 -7.64 6.14 9.36
N ALA A 112 -6.80 7.14 9.57
CA ALA A 112 -6.42 8.13 8.56
C ALA A 112 -4.89 8.18 8.49
N VAL A 113 -4.31 8.20 7.29
CA VAL A 113 -2.86 8.05 7.09
C VAL A 113 -2.35 9.04 6.04
N ILE A 114 -1.18 9.62 6.30
CA ILE A 114 -0.40 10.35 5.30
C ILE A 114 0.95 9.65 5.08
N LEU A 115 1.27 9.38 3.82
CA LEU A 115 2.53 8.75 3.40
C LEU A 115 3.30 9.68 2.49
N PHE A 116 4.62 9.65 2.61
CA PHE A 116 5.55 10.52 1.88
C PHE A 116 6.51 9.67 1.07
N GLY A 117 6.89 10.15 -0.11
CA GLY A 117 7.94 9.49 -0.87
C GLY A 117 8.19 10.10 -2.23
N SER A 118 8.46 9.26 -3.21
CA SER A 118 8.94 9.70 -4.52
C SER A 118 8.55 8.75 -5.63
N ALA A 119 8.79 9.21 -6.85
CA ALA A 119 8.60 8.47 -8.08
C ALA A 119 9.92 8.34 -8.82
N HIS A 120 10.11 7.21 -9.50
CA HIS A 120 11.16 7.05 -10.50
C HIS A 120 10.70 6.18 -11.66
N GLU A 121 11.16 6.52 -12.86
CA GLU A 121 10.98 5.69 -14.04
C GLU A 121 12.14 4.69 -14.13
N GLN A 122 11.88 3.50 -14.68
CA GLN A 122 12.93 2.52 -14.98
C GLN A 122 12.58 1.67 -16.19
N THR A 123 13.61 1.06 -16.77
CA THR A 123 13.48 0.06 -17.84
C THR A 123 13.15 -1.29 -17.23
N GLY A 124 12.20 -2.02 -17.83
CA GLY A 124 11.82 -3.36 -17.37
C GLY A 124 10.82 -3.36 -16.19
N PRO A 125 10.53 -4.54 -15.62
CA PRO A 125 9.64 -4.67 -14.47
C PRO A 125 10.25 -4.11 -13.19
N TYR A 126 9.40 -3.67 -12.26
CA TYR A 126 9.79 -3.52 -10.85
C TYR A 126 9.80 -4.87 -10.16
N LYS A 127 10.96 -5.27 -9.64
CA LYS A 127 11.10 -6.48 -8.83
C LYS A 127 10.74 -6.16 -7.39
N PHE A 128 9.57 -6.63 -6.96
CA PHE A 128 9.14 -6.49 -5.58
C PHE A 128 10.03 -7.36 -4.69
N PRO A 129 10.67 -6.79 -3.66
CA PRO A 129 11.51 -7.58 -2.76
C PRO A 129 10.66 -8.63 -2.03
N PRO A 130 11.19 -9.83 -1.74
CA PRO A 130 10.46 -10.82 -0.96
C PRO A 130 9.97 -10.25 0.37
N PHE A 131 8.71 -10.46 0.69
CA PHE A 131 8.13 -10.02 1.95
C PHE A 131 7.33 -11.15 2.58
N HIS A 132 7.63 -11.45 3.84
CA HIS A 132 6.94 -12.48 4.62
C HIS A 132 6.14 -11.77 5.71
N ALA A 133 4.85 -12.07 5.80
CA ALA A 133 3.96 -11.48 6.80
C ALA A 133 4.11 -12.16 8.17
N ILE A 134 5.36 -12.21 8.65
CA ILE A 134 5.74 -12.77 9.94
C ILE A 134 5.98 -11.65 10.97
N PRO A 135 5.70 -11.88 12.26
CA PRO A 135 5.90 -10.88 13.30
C PRO A 135 7.37 -10.52 13.46
N PHE A 136 7.63 -9.25 13.77
CA PHE A 136 8.95 -8.79 14.21
C PHE A 136 8.92 -8.61 15.73
N PRO A 137 9.46 -9.56 16.53
CA PRO A 137 9.57 -9.36 17.97
C PRO A 137 10.54 -8.21 18.27
N LYS A 138 10.15 -7.30 19.16
CA LYS A 138 11.00 -6.14 19.55
C LYS A 138 12.09 -6.48 20.56
N GLU A 139 12.06 -7.67 21.15
CA GLU A 139 12.94 -8.13 22.22
C GLU A 139 13.18 -9.64 22.03
N ASN A 140 14.13 -10.27 22.72
CA ASN A 140 14.51 -11.70 22.63
C ASN A 140 13.36 -12.68 23.04
N PHE A 141 12.18 -12.48 22.48
CA PHE A 141 11.00 -13.29 22.63
C PHE A 141 10.99 -14.34 21.53
N PRO A 142 10.72 -15.62 21.83
CA PRO A 142 10.50 -16.62 20.80
C PRO A 142 9.36 -16.14 19.90
N ALA A 143 9.54 -16.21 18.58
CA ALA A 143 8.51 -15.84 17.62
C ALA A 143 7.22 -16.60 17.99
N PRO A 144 6.08 -15.91 18.19
CA PRO A 144 4.84 -16.58 18.55
C PRO A 144 4.50 -17.62 17.49
N ALA A 145 4.04 -18.79 17.92
CA ALA A 145 3.58 -19.80 16.98
C ALA A 145 2.37 -19.24 16.20
N ILE A 146 2.45 -19.28 14.87
CA ILE A 146 1.31 -19.01 14.00
C ILE A 146 0.61 -20.35 13.78
N TYR A 147 -0.70 -20.40 14.01
CA TYR A 147 -1.50 -21.63 13.90
C TYR A 147 -1.53 -22.24 12.48
N ASP A 148 -0.96 -21.58 11.48
CA ASP A 148 -0.99 -21.99 10.08
C ASP A 148 0.29 -21.51 9.34
N SER A 149 1.26 -22.41 9.16
CA SER A 149 2.54 -22.13 8.48
C SER A 149 2.41 -22.06 6.96
N ASP A 150 1.32 -22.54 6.38
CA ASP A 150 1.15 -22.59 4.93
C ASP A 150 0.91 -21.19 4.34
N ASN A 151 0.51 -20.25 5.20
CA ASN A 151 0.26 -18.85 4.87
C ASN A 151 1.46 -17.91 5.08
N THR A 152 2.66 -18.38 5.44
CA THR A 152 3.82 -17.48 5.70
C THR A 152 4.78 -17.30 4.52
N GLY A 153 4.37 -17.67 3.30
CA GLY A 153 5.18 -17.52 2.09
C GLY A 153 5.46 -16.06 1.69
N ASP A 154 6.33 -15.87 0.69
CA ASP A 154 6.60 -14.54 0.11
C ASP A 154 5.35 -14.00 -0.59
N VAL A 155 4.71 -12.98 0.01
CA VAL A 155 3.47 -12.39 -0.52
C VAL A 155 3.70 -11.68 -1.86
N ASN A 156 4.91 -11.16 -2.08
CA ASN A 156 5.29 -10.45 -3.30
C ASN A 156 5.65 -11.40 -4.45
N LYS A 157 5.79 -12.71 -4.18
CA LYS A 157 6.15 -13.70 -5.20
C LYS A 157 5.20 -13.66 -6.40
N GLN A 158 3.90 -13.58 -6.17
CA GLN A 158 2.90 -13.55 -7.25
C GLN A 158 3.06 -12.33 -8.18
N LEU A 159 3.50 -11.18 -7.64
CA LEU A 159 3.72 -9.97 -8.43
C LEU A 159 4.88 -10.19 -9.40
N ASN A 160 5.94 -10.84 -8.94
CA ASN A 160 7.09 -11.18 -9.75
C ASN A 160 6.81 -12.32 -10.75
N ASP A 161 6.02 -13.31 -10.35
CA ASP A 161 5.59 -14.42 -11.22
C ASP A 161 4.74 -13.91 -12.41
N ALA A 162 3.91 -12.89 -12.17
CA ALA A 162 3.06 -12.28 -13.20
C ALA A 162 3.85 -11.61 -14.34
N HIS A 163 5.16 -11.36 -14.16
CA HIS A 163 6.02 -10.81 -15.21
C HIS A 163 6.33 -11.81 -16.33
N LYS A 164 6.11 -13.11 -16.11
CA LYS A 164 6.45 -14.16 -17.09
C LYS A 164 5.68 -13.95 -18.40
N GLY A 165 6.42 -13.93 -19.52
CA GLY A 165 5.86 -13.72 -20.86
C GLY A 165 5.49 -12.27 -21.18
N LEU A 166 5.84 -11.31 -20.32
CA LEU A 166 5.60 -9.88 -20.55
C LEU A 166 6.87 -9.16 -21.02
N THR A 167 6.69 -8.31 -22.02
CA THR A 167 7.64 -7.27 -22.41
C THR A 167 7.19 -5.95 -21.76
N PHE A 168 8.07 -5.34 -20.98
CA PHE A 168 7.82 -4.07 -20.30
C PHE A 168 8.33 -2.91 -21.16
N LEU A 169 7.41 -2.08 -21.66
CA LEU A 169 7.72 -0.94 -22.52
C LEU A 169 8.06 0.32 -21.71
N LYS A 170 7.35 0.51 -20.60
CA LYS A 170 7.59 1.61 -19.65
C LYS A 170 7.14 1.16 -18.26
N THR A 171 7.89 1.56 -17.23
CA THR A 171 7.50 1.36 -15.82
C THR A 171 7.75 2.62 -15.03
N GLN A 172 6.73 3.07 -14.31
CA GLN A 172 6.78 4.14 -13.33
C GLN A 172 6.54 3.53 -11.95
N VAL A 173 7.48 3.72 -11.04
CA VAL A 173 7.40 3.22 -9.66
C VAL A 173 7.16 4.38 -8.73
N LEU A 174 6.18 4.25 -7.83
CA LEU A 174 5.85 5.17 -6.77
C LEU A 174 6.06 4.45 -5.44
N THR A 175 6.86 5.01 -4.56
CA THR A 175 7.08 4.45 -3.22
C THR A 175 6.80 5.51 -2.19
N VAL A 176 5.93 5.20 -1.23
CA VAL A 176 5.53 6.09 -0.14
C VAL A 176 5.52 5.35 1.19
N LYS A 177 5.85 6.06 2.27
CA LYS A 177 5.82 5.53 3.63
C LYS A 177 5.45 6.59 4.66
N THR A 178 4.94 6.17 5.81
CA THR A 178 4.89 7.04 6.99
C THR A 178 6.31 7.35 7.47
N ARG A 179 6.56 8.56 7.96
CA ARG A 179 7.86 8.95 8.53
C ARG A 179 7.94 8.60 10.01
N ASN A 180 6.81 8.64 10.69
CA ASN A 180 6.64 8.24 12.08
C ASN A 180 5.18 7.89 12.34
N GLN A 181 4.89 7.37 13.53
CA GLN A 181 3.55 6.98 13.92
C GLN A 181 2.53 8.13 13.94
N GLY A 182 2.96 9.38 14.13
CA GLY A 182 2.08 10.55 14.09
C GLY A 182 1.49 10.85 12.71
N ASP A 183 2.02 10.23 11.65
CA ASP A 183 1.44 10.27 10.32
C ASP A 183 0.22 9.32 10.17
N ILE A 184 -0.13 8.54 11.21
CA ILE A 184 -1.33 7.71 11.30
C ILE A 184 -2.20 8.15 12.49
N VAL A 185 -3.45 8.50 12.22
CA VAL A 185 -4.48 8.70 13.25
C VAL A 185 -5.26 7.40 13.42
N ASN A 186 -5.34 6.93 14.66
CA ASN A 186 -6.11 5.77 15.08
C ASN A 186 -7.33 6.23 15.90
N ILE A 187 -8.47 5.55 15.79
CA ILE A 187 -9.54 5.71 16.79
C ILE A 187 -9.10 5.14 18.16
N PRO A 188 -9.73 5.58 19.27
CA PRO A 188 -9.32 5.15 20.62
C PRO A 188 -9.29 3.64 20.85
N PHE A 189 -10.16 2.89 20.17
CA PHE A 189 -10.17 1.42 20.24
C PHE A 189 -8.87 0.84 19.66
N LEU A 190 -8.47 1.29 18.47
CA LEU A 190 -7.26 0.81 17.81
C LEU A 190 -6.01 1.17 18.60
N ASP A 191 -5.94 2.37 19.18
CA ASP A 191 -4.83 2.78 20.05
C ASP A 191 -4.58 1.82 21.21
N LYS A 192 -5.63 1.13 21.67
CA LYS A 192 -5.55 0.16 22.77
C LYS A 192 -5.38 -1.27 22.29
N GLN A 193 -6.02 -1.66 21.18
CA GLN A 193 -6.21 -3.07 20.84
C GLN A 193 -5.42 -3.54 19.63
N ALA A 194 -5.18 -2.66 18.65
CA ALA A 194 -4.64 -3.04 17.34
C ALA A 194 -3.97 -1.84 16.67
N LYS A 195 -3.04 -1.18 17.39
CA LYS A 195 -2.54 0.13 16.98
C LYS A 195 -1.78 0.03 15.67
N SER A 196 -2.19 0.78 14.65
CA SER A 196 -1.40 0.91 13.44
C SER A 196 -0.20 1.82 13.72
N THR A 197 1.02 1.36 13.41
CA THR A 197 2.25 2.08 13.76
C THR A 197 2.92 2.74 12.56
N ASP A 198 2.99 2.02 11.44
CA ASP A 198 3.72 2.44 10.25
C ASP A 198 3.11 1.81 9.01
N MET A 199 3.21 2.49 7.89
CA MET A 199 2.70 2.00 6.61
C MET A 199 3.70 2.28 5.49
N THR A 200 3.86 1.34 4.58
CA THR A 200 4.64 1.49 3.34
C THR A 200 3.82 0.96 2.18
N ALA A 201 3.89 1.64 1.04
CA ALA A 201 3.27 1.19 -0.19
C ALA A 201 4.16 1.46 -1.39
N THR A 202 4.26 0.48 -2.28
CA THR A 202 4.93 0.59 -3.58
C THR A 202 3.94 0.25 -4.69
N PHE A 203 3.77 1.17 -5.63
CA PHE A 203 2.94 1.03 -6.81
C PHE A 203 3.86 1.03 -8.04
N ALA A 204 3.80 -0.01 -8.86
CA ALA A 204 4.48 -0.10 -10.14
C ALA A 204 3.42 -0.10 -11.24
N VAL A 205 3.31 1.01 -11.97
CA VAL A 205 2.42 1.12 -13.13
C VAL A 205 3.25 1.01 -14.41
N SER A 206 2.89 0.04 -15.24
CA SER A 206 3.65 -0.33 -16.42
C SER A 206 2.78 -0.36 -17.66
N ILE A 207 3.39 -0.06 -18.81
CA ILE A 207 2.86 -0.43 -20.12
C ILE A 207 3.56 -1.73 -20.50
N VAL A 208 2.78 -2.78 -20.72
CA VAL A 208 3.28 -4.13 -21.03
C VAL A 208 2.64 -4.67 -22.30
N SER A 209 3.33 -5.57 -22.98
CA SER A 209 2.81 -6.38 -24.07
C SER A 209 3.08 -7.85 -23.76
N ARG A 210 2.14 -8.73 -24.07
CA ARG A 210 2.31 -10.19 -23.95
C ARG A 210 2.56 -10.77 -25.33
N ASP A 211 3.67 -11.49 -25.48
CA ASP A 211 4.02 -12.23 -26.70
C ASP A 211 3.93 -11.40 -28.00
N GLY A 212 4.21 -10.09 -27.91
CA GLY A 212 4.14 -9.15 -29.04
C GLY A 212 2.74 -8.67 -29.41
N GLY A 213 1.71 -8.98 -28.61
CA GLY A 213 0.36 -8.45 -28.76
C GLY A 213 0.24 -6.97 -28.39
N GLU A 214 -0.98 -6.45 -28.46
CA GLU A 214 -1.26 -5.03 -28.18
C GLU A 214 -0.83 -4.61 -26.76
N PRO A 215 -0.17 -3.45 -26.61
CA PRO A 215 0.21 -2.94 -25.30
C PRO A 215 -1.00 -2.59 -24.43
N TYR A 216 -0.92 -2.91 -23.15
CA TYR A 216 -1.93 -2.56 -22.15
C TYR A 216 -1.28 -2.06 -20.86
N TYR A 217 -2.08 -1.39 -20.04
CA TYR A 217 -1.63 -0.87 -18.75
C TYR A 217 -1.82 -1.92 -17.65
N MET A 218 -0.76 -2.16 -16.88
CA MET A 218 -0.76 -3.04 -15.71
C MET A 218 -0.31 -2.24 -14.49
N LEU A 219 -1.07 -2.32 -13.40
CA LEU A 219 -0.71 -1.76 -12.10
C LEU A 219 -0.47 -2.92 -11.13
N GLN A 220 0.71 -2.95 -10.53
CA GLN A 220 1.02 -3.85 -9.42
C GLN A 220 1.27 -3.03 -8.18
N TYR A 221 0.80 -3.47 -7.03
CA TYR A 221 1.15 -2.83 -5.77
C TYR A 221 1.47 -3.84 -4.67
N SER A 222 2.28 -3.37 -3.72
CA SER A 222 2.54 -4.04 -2.45
C SER A 222 2.42 -3.00 -1.33
N GLN A 223 1.52 -3.25 -0.40
CA GLN A 223 1.20 -2.38 0.72
C GLN A 223 1.31 -3.17 2.02
N VAL A 224 1.97 -2.58 3.01
CA VAL A 224 2.13 -3.15 4.35
C VAL A 224 1.81 -2.09 5.38
N ILE A 225 0.86 -2.38 6.27
CA ILE A 225 0.62 -1.61 7.49
C ILE A 225 0.96 -2.49 8.69
N MET A 226 1.72 -1.93 9.63
CA MET A 226 2.12 -2.63 10.85
C MET A 226 1.05 -2.44 11.92
N LEU A 227 0.49 -3.55 12.41
CA LEU A 227 -0.43 -3.58 13.54
C LEU A 227 0.29 -4.04 14.80
N GLN A 228 0.00 -3.40 15.92
CA GLN A 228 0.65 -3.72 17.19
C GLN A 228 -0.31 -4.46 18.12
N PHE A 229 0.10 -5.66 18.55
CA PHE A 229 -0.65 -6.51 19.47
C PHE A 229 0.24 -6.99 20.64
N PRO A 230 -0.33 -7.18 21.85
CA PRO A 230 0.39 -7.80 22.95
C PRO A 230 0.59 -9.29 22.68
N ALA A 231 1.79 -9.81 22.92
CA ALA A 231 2.09 -11.25 22.75
C ALA A 231 1.49 -12.10 23.89
N LEU A 232 1.51 -11.54 25.10
CA LEU A 232 1.04 -12.13 26.35
C LEU A 232 0.23 -11.06 27.12
N LYS A 233 -0.51 -11.45 28.16
CA LYS A 233 -1.38 -10.53 28.91
C LYS A 233 -0.63 -9.31 29.48
N ASP A 234 0.61 -9.54 29.92
CA ASP A 234 1.53 -8.52 30.45
C ASP A 234 2.87 -8.50 29.67
N GLY A 235 2.83 -8.92 28.40
CA GLY A 235 4.02 -9.06 27.54
C GLY A 235 4.33 -7.84 26.68
N PRO A 236 5.47 -7.87 25.97
CA PRO A 236 5.82 -6.80 25.04
C PRO A 236 4.83 -6.73 23.88
N MET A 237 4.73 -5.53 23.32
CA MET A 237 4.00 -5.29 22.08
C MET A 237 4.81 -5.78 20.88
N ILE A 238 4.19 -6.62 20.04
CA ILE A 238 4.77 -7.14 18.80
C ILE A 238 4.15 -6.42 17.62
N ASN A 239 4.98 -6.09 16.63
CA ASN A 239 4.54 -5.53 15.37
C ASN A 239 4.26 -6.68 14.36
N TRP A 240 3.04 -6.69 13.85
CA TRP A 240 2.50 -7.69 12.94
C TRP A 240 2.23 -7.04 11.58
N PRO A 241 2.83 -7.56 10.50
CA PRO A 241 2.50 -7.08 9.17
C PRO A 241 1.07 -7.44 8.80
N HIS A 242 0.31 -6.44 8.35
CA HIS A 242 -0.89 -6.63 7.55
C HIS A 242 -0.55 -6.22 6.11
N THR A 243 -0.57 -7.20 5.21
CA THR A 243 -0.13 -7.06 3.82
C THR A 243 -1.31 -7.08 2.87
N ALA A 244 -1.25 -6.27 1.82
CA ALA A 244 -2.13 -6.34 0.66
C ALA A 244 -1.29 -6.18 -0.60
N VAL A 245 -1.51 -7.05 -1.58
CA VAL A 245 -0.78 -7.05 -2.85
C VAL A 245 -1.74 -7.43 -3.98
N ALA A 246 -1.61 -6.80 -5.15
CA ALA A 246 -2.43 -7.16 -6.29
C ALA A 246 -1.76 -6.84 -7.63
N THR A 247 -2.24 -7.51 -8.69
CA THR A 247 -1.99 -7.15 -10.08
C THR A 247 -3.32 -6.79 -10.74
N LEU A 248 -3.43 -5.55 -11.21
CA LEU A 248 -4.62 -4.96 -11.80
C LEU A 248 -4.34 -4.54 -13.24
N ILE A 249 -5.34 -4.69 -14.11
CA ILE A 249 -5.33 -4.21 -15.48
C ILE A 249 -6.27 -3.02 -15.58
N LYS A 250 -5.87 -2.00 -16.34
CA LYS A 250 -6.73 -0.85 -16.59
C LYS A 250 -7.92 -1.26 -17.45
N GLY A 251 -9.13 -0.92 -17.01
CA GLY A 251 -10.33 -1.05 -17.83
C GLY A 251 -10.32 -0.06 -19.00
N GLU A 252 -11.14 -0.36 -20.01
CA GLU A 252 -11.42 0.57 -21.12
C GLU A 252 -12.11 1.86 -20.65
#